data_AF-A0A820HTS4-F1
#
_entry.id   AF-A0A820HTS4-F1
#
_cell.length_a   1.000
_cell.length_b   1.000
_cell.length_c   1.000
_cell.angle_alpha   90.00
_cell.angle_beta   90.00
_cell.angle_gamma   90.00
#
_symmetry.space_group_name_H-M   'P 1'
#
loop_
_entity.id
_entity.type
_entity.pdbx_description
1 polymer ?
#
loop_
_entity_poly.entity_id
_entity_poly.type
_entity_poly.pdbx_seq_one_letter_code
_entity_poly.pdbx_strand_id
1 'polypeptide(L)'
;MYDQNNNVQDYEQSLKQARISLLNSTFDQLWVQSEKCSLIENKTSSSNSTTKIQSSWYNDIKKQFSIIFLIFIIITLLLFSLPFIIRSQYHANRYLHQCSSLACISTSYRIIENLNMNKNPCENFYSYACDGWINSHFLTPSETSISY
;
A
#
# COMPACT_ATOMS: atom_id res chain seq x y z
N MET A 1 -7.26 7.06 37.05
CA MET A 1 -6.13 7.69 36.33
C MET A 1 -6.65 8.06 34.95
N TYR A 2 -6.52 9.33 34.55
CA TYR A 2 -7.23 9.95 33.42
C TYR A 2 -6.56 9.60 32.08
N ASP A 3 -7.38 9.28 31.07
CA ASP A 3 -6.99 8.80 29.74
C ASP A 3 -6.61 9.98 28.81
N GLN A 4 -5.44 9.94 28.17
CA GLN A 4 -4.94 10.96 27.22
C GLN A 4 -4.91 10.48 25.76
N ASN A 5 -5.34 9.25 25.45
CA ASN A 5 -5.11 8.66 24.11
C ASN A 5 -6.17 9.00 23.06
N ASN A 6 -7.38 9.42 23.45
CA ASN A 6 -8.46 9.68 22.50
C ASN A 6 -8.28 11.00 21.70
N ASN A 7 -7.45 11.93 22.18
CA ASN A 7 -7.26 13.24 21.54
C ASN A 7 -6.16 13.22 20.47
N VAL A 8 -5.18 12.32 20.60
CA VAL A 8 -4.05 12.19 19.66
C VAL A 8 -4.47 11.54 18.34
N GLN A 9 -5.41 10.58 18.39
CA GLN A 9 -5.95 9.94 17.19
C GLN A 9 -6.80 10.91 16.35
N ASP A 10 -7.55 11.79 17.01
CA ASP A 10 -8.41 12.77 16.34
C ASP A 10 -7.59 13.87 15.63
N TYR A 11 -6.44 14.26 16.21
CA TYR A 11 -5.49 15.19 15.60
C TYR A 11 -4.78 14.58 14.37
N GLU A 12 -4.38 13.31 14.44
CA GLU A 12 -3.78 12.58 13.31
C GLU A 12 -4.77 12.43 12.13
N GLN A 13 -6.04 12.17 12.43
CA GLN A 13 -7.08 12.01 11.42
C GLN A 13 -7.40 13.34 10.72
N SER A 14 -7.47 14.43 11.48
CA SER A 14 -7.67 15.79 10.94
C SER A 14 -6.43 16.30 10.18
N LEU A 15 -5.21 15.94 10.59
CA LEU A 15 -3.98 16.26 9.85
C LEU A 15 -3.92 15.54 8.48
N LYS A 16 -4.35 14.27 8.43
CA LYS A 16 -4.44 13.50 7.17
C LYS A 16 -5.45 14.12 6.22
N GLN A 17 -6.61 14.53 6.72
CA GLN A 17 -7.62 15.21 5.89
C GLN A 17 -7.13 16.58 5.40
N ALA A 18 -6.50 17.39 6.25
CA ALA A 18 -5.93 18.69 5.87
C ALA A 18 -4.87 18.55 4.76
N ARG A 19 -4.05 17.49 4.79
CA ARG A 19 -3.01 17.24 3.78
C ARG A 19 -3.59 16.87 2.40
N ILE A 20 -4.71 16.13 2.37
CA ILE A 20 -5.40 15.77 1.11
C ILE A 20 -6.02 17.01 0.46
N SER A 21 -6.62 17.89 1.26
CA SER A 21 -7.22 19.15 0.78
C SER A 21 -6.18 20.08 0.12
N LEU A 22 -4.98 20.17 0.70
CA LEU A 22 -3.87 20.95 0.12
C LEU A 22 -3.37 20.37 -1.20
N LEU A 23 -3.32 19.04 -1.34
CA LEU A 23 -2.86 18.38 -2.55
C LEU A 23 -3.84 18.56 -3.73
N ASN A 24 -5.15 18.49 -3.47
CA ASN A 24 -6.17 18.72 -4.50
C ASN A 24 -6.14 20.17 -5.03
N SER A 25 -5.96 21.15 -4.13
CA SER A 25 -5.80 22.56 -4.52
C SER A 25 -4.54 22.82 -5.37
N THR A 26 -3.44 22.10 -5.10
CA THR A 26 -2.24 22.17 -5.95
C THR A 26 -2.39 21.40 -7.26
N PHE A 27 -3.21 20.35 -7.30
CA PHE A 27 -3.50 19.60 -8.51
C PHE A 27 -4.32 20.46 -9.49
N ASP A 28 -5.33 21.20 -9.01
CA ASP A 28 -6.14 22.09 -9.85
C ASP A 28 -5.33 23.23 -10.51
N GLN A 29 -4.24 23.68 -9.87
CA GLN A 29 -3.32 24.67 -10.45
C GLN A 29 -2.43 24.10 -11.58
N LEU A 30 -2.23 22.78 -11.65
CA LEU A 30 -1.37 22.13 -12.65
C LEU A 30 -2.12 21.69 -13.92
N TRP A 31 -3.43 21.44 -13.85
CA TRP A 31 -4.22 20.96 -15.00
C TRP A 31 -4.66 22.06 -15.99
N VAL A 32 -4.60 23.35 -15.62
CA VAL A 32 -5.07 24.46 -16.48
C VAL A 32 -4.11 24.79 -17.64
N GLN A 33 -2.89 24.26 -17.65
CA GLN A 33 -1.86 24.63 -18.64
C GLN A 33 -1.92 23.81 -19.95
N SER A 34 -2.73 22.74 -20.06
CA SER A 34 -2.70 21.83 -21.21
C SER A 34 -3.68 22.13 -22.36
N GLU A 35 -4.52 23.16 -22.27
CA GLU A 35 -5.60 23.41 -23.27
C GLU A 35 -5.35 24.54 -24.29
N LYS A 36 -4.10 24.98 -24.52
CA LYS A 36 -3.83 25.98 -25.58
C LYS A 36 -2.88 25.49 -26.67
N CYS A 37 -3.31 24.47 -27.42
CA CYS A 37 -2.85 24.23 -28.79
C CYS A 37 -4.02 23.76 -29.67
N SER A 38 -4.68 24.68 -30.37
CA SER A 38 -5.26 24.44 -31.71
C SER A 38 -5.67 25.78 -32.34
N LEU A 39 -5.87 25.78 -33.66
CA LEU A 39 -6.03 26.90 -34.62
C LEU A 39 -4.65 27.31 -35.23
N ILE A 40 -4.32 27.06 -36.50
CA ILE A 40 -5.10 27.07 -37.75
C ILE A 40 -4.46 26.11 -38.80
N GLU A 41 -5.28 25.25 -39.43
CA GLU A 41 -5.01 24.58 -40.72
C GLU A 41 -5.21 25.56 -41.89
N ASN A 42 -4.27 25.64 -42.85
CA ASN A 42 -4.54 26.15 -44.20
C ASN A 42 -3.47 25.73 -45.22
N LYS A 43 -3.81 24.70 -46.04
CA LYS A 43 -3.69 24.55 -47.52
C LYS A 43 -2.29 24.75 -48.17
N THR A 44 -1.81 23.95 -49.13
CA THR A 44 -2.44 23.37 -50.34
C THR A 44 -1.56 22.24 -50.91
N SER A 45 -2.22 21.21 -51.45
CA SER A 45 -1.66 20.18 -52.34
C SER A 45 -0.92 20.74 -53.57
N SER A 46 0.21 20.13 -53.95
CA SER A 46 0.67 20.00 -55.33
C SER A 46 1.55 18.75 -55.48
N SER A 47 1.48 18.13 -56.66
CA SER A 47 1.62 16.70 -56.95
C SER A 47 3.01 16.22 -57.40
N ASN A 48 3.14 14.89 -57.50
CA ASN A 48 4.10 14.07 -58.28
C ASN A 48 5.45 13.84 -57.55
N SER A 49 6.02 12.63 -57.40
CA SER A 49 6.12 11.48 -58.30
C SER A 49 6.63 10.24 -57.56
N THR A 50 6.40 9.07 -58.15
CA THR A 50 6.65 7.70 -57.68
C THR A 50 8.08 7.35 -57.25
N THR A 51 8.16 6.57 -56.16
CA THR A 51 9.11 5.47 -55.84
C THR A 51 10.60 5.76 -55.62
N LYS A 52 11.11 5.20 -54.50
CA LYS A 52 12.52 5.02 -54.07
C LYS A 52 13.24 6.18 -53.34
N ILE A 53 12.72 6.67 -52.22
CA ILE A 53 13.56 7.18 -51.12
C ILE A 53 12.86 6.92 -49.77
N GLN A 54 12.94 5.71 -49.23
CA GLN A 54 12.17 5.40 -48.00
C GLN A 54 12.76 4.33 -47.08
N SER A 55 14.08 4.31 -46.86
CA SER A 55 14.68 3.39 -45.88
C SER A 55 15.84 3.92 -45.03
N SER A 56 16.44 5.08 -45.35
CA SER A 56 17.52 5.63 -44.52
C SER A 56 16.98 6.52 -43.40
N TRP A 57 16.14 7.50 -43.72
CA TRP A 57 15.56 8.48 -42.80
C TRP A 57 14.67 7.85 -41.70
N TYR A 58 14.07 6.68 -41.94
CA TYR A 58 13.27 5.94 -40.95
C TYR A 58 14.12 5.30 -39.86
N ASN A 59 15.31 4.78 -40.20
CA ASN A 59 16.19 4.13 -39.23
C ASN A 59 16.82 5.14 -38.28
N ASP A 60 17.11 6.35 -38.76
CA ASP A 60 17.65 7.44 -37.93
C ASP A 60 16.60 7.97 -36.95
N ILE A 61 15.33 8.10 -37.39
CA ILE A 61 14.21 8.49 -36.51
C ILE A 61 13.87 7.37 -35.51
N LYS A 62 13.84 6.11 -35.97
CA LYS A 62 13.55 4.95 -35.13
C LYS A 62 14.62 4.71 -34.07
N LYS A 63 15.90 5.01 -34.38
CA LYS A 63 17.02 4.93 -33.44
C LYS A 63 16.86 5.94 -32.30
N GLN A 64 16.41 7.16 -32.60
CA GLN A 64 16.19 8.19 -31.58
C GLN A 64 15.04 7.82 -30.63
N PHE A 65 13.90 7.38 -31.16
CA PHE A 65 12.79 6.90 -30.33
C PHE A 65 13.15 5.64 -29.52
N SER A 66 13.96 4.75 -30.11
CA SER A 66 14.43 3.55 -29.40
C SER A 66 15.30 3.90 -28.20
N ILE A 67 16.15 4.93 -28.27
CA ILE A 67 16.99 5.37 -27.15
C ILE A 67 16.13 6.00 -26.05
N ILE A 68 15.21 6.89 -26.41
CA ILE A 68 14.32 7.55 -25.44
C ILE A 68 13.45 6.53 -24.70
N PHE A 69 12.89 5.55 -25.42
CA PHE A 69 12.10 4.47 -24.84
C PHE A 69 12.93 3.61 -23.86
N LEU A 70 14.18 3.31 -24.23
CA LEU A 70 15.09 2.53 -23.38
C LEU A 70 15.48 3.29 -22.11
N ILE A 71 15.75 4.60 -22.21
CA ILE A 71 16.01 5.48 -21.06
C ILE A 71 14.77 5.56 -20.15
N PHE A 72 13.58 5.70 -20.71
CA PHE A 72 12.33 5.75 -19.93
C PHE A 72 12.13 4.46 -19.11
N ILE A 73 12.36 3.29 -19.73
CA ILE A 73 12.30 2.00 -19.02
C ILE A 73 13.33 1.95 -17.89
N ILE A 74 14.58 2.35 -18.13
CA ILE A 74 15.62 2.37 -17.09
C ILE A 74 15.24 3.30 -15.92
N ILE A 75 14.71 4.49 -16.23
CA ILE A 75 14.25 5.46 -15.22
C ILE A 75 13.11 4.87 -14.38
N THR A 76 12.13 4.22 -15.00
CA THR A 76 11.05 3.56 -14.25
C THR A 76 11.60 2.48 -13.33
N LEU A 77 12.50 1.60 -13.80
CA LEU A 77 13.12 0.57 -12.97
C LEU A 77 13.93 1.17 -11.80
N LEU A 78 14.64 2.28 -12.02
CA LEU A 78 15.36 3.00 -10.96
C LEU A 78 14.40 3.61 -9.92
N LEU A 79 13.31 4.22 -10.37
CA LEU A 79 12.29 4.80 -9.49
C LEU A 79 11.54 3.74 -8.67
N PHE A 80 11.35 2.53 -9.22
CA PHE A 80 10.65 1.44 -8.55
C PHE A 80 11.56 0.50 -7.74
N SER A 81 12.87 0.44 -8.01
CA SER A 81 13.82 -0.38 -7.25
C SER A 81 14.14 0.19 -5.86
N LEU A 82 14.21 1.52 -5.72
CA LEU A 82 14.39 2.18 -4.42
C LEU A 82 13.29 1.81 -3.39
N PRO A 83 11.99 1.92 -3.70
CA PRO A 83 10.94 1.49 -2.77
C PRO A 83 10.87 -0.03 -2.58
N PHE A 84 11.39 -0.83 -3.52
CA PHE A 84 11.46 -2.30 -3.37
C PHE A 84 12.49 -2.73 -2.32
N ILE A 85 13.69 -2.11 -2.35
CA ILE A 85 14.73 -2.36 -1.34
C ILE A 85 14.28 -1.85 0.04
N ILE A 86 13.67 -0.67 0.08
CA ILE A 86 13.12 -0.11 1.31
C ILE A 86 12.00 -1.02 1.86
N ARG A 87 11.03 -1.43 1.05
CA ARG A 87 9.96 -2.38 1.47
C ARG A 87 10.53 -3.68 2.03
N SER A 88 11.52 -4.27 1.35
CA SER A 88 12.20 -5.49 1.78
C SER A 88 12.78 -5.37 3.19
N GLN A 89 13.47 -4.25 3.48
CA GLN A 89 14.01 -3.98 4.81
C GLN A 89 12.94 -3.60 5.84
N TYR A 90 11.83 -2.98 5.43
CA TYR A 90 10.69 -2.70 6.32
C TYR A 90 10.01 -3.98 6.81
N HIS A 91 9.98 -5.04 6.00
CA HIS A 91 9.54 -6.36 6.47
C HIS A 91 10.52 -6.91 7.49
N ALA A 92 11.82 -6.99 7.17
CA ALA A 92 12.85 -7.49 8.09
C ALA A 92 12.88 -6.73 9.43
N ASN A 93 12.71 -5.40 9.41
CA ASN A 93 12.78 -4.56 10.61
C ASN A 93 11.52 -4.62 11.48
N ARG A 94 10.37 -5.02 10.95
CA ARG A 94 9.16 -5.30 11.77
C ARG A 94 9.25 -6.64 12.50
N TYR A 95 10.03 -7.59 12.00
CA TYR A 95 10.28 -8.87 12.69
C TYR A 95 11.26 -8.75 13.85
N LEU A 96 12.01 -7.64 13.98
CA LEU A 96 12.93 -7.45 15.11
C LEU A 96 12.21 -7.37 16.47
N HIS A 97 10.93 -7.00 16.48
CA HIS A 97 10.10 -6.96 17.71
C HIS A 97 9.07 -8.10 17.80
N GLN A 98 8.95 -8.96 16.79
CA GLN A 98 7.97 -10.04 16.75
C GLN A 98 8.68 -11.38 16.58
N CYS A 99 8.49 -12.25 17.55
CA CYS A 99 9.07 -13.58 17.52
C CYS A 99 8.46 -14.40 16.37
N SER A 100 9.32 -14.82 15.43
CA SER A 100 8.91 -15.55 14.21
C SER A 100 9.23 -17.05 14.29
N SER A 101 9.57 -17.56 15.47
CA SER A 101 9.80 -19.00 15.66
C SER A 101 8.49 -19.78 15.58
N LEU A 102 8.56 -21.03 15.13
CA LEU A 102 7.38 -21.92 15.08
C LEU A 102 6.73 -22.09 16.46
N ALA A 103 7.54 -22.15 17.51
CA ALA A 103 7.05 -22.23 18.89
C ALA A 103 6.25 -20.97 19.27
N CYS A 104 6.72 -19.79 18.89
CA CYS A 104 5.97 -18.54 19.09
C CYS A 104 4.66 -18.51 18.34
N ILE A 105 4.69 -18.82 17.04
CA ILE A 105 3.51 -18.78 16.19
C ILE A 105 2.46 -19.74 16.74
N SER A 106 2.85 -20.98 17.03
CA SER A 106 1.97 -22.00 17.63
C SER A 106 1.40 -21.55 18.98
N THR A 107 2.24 -21.01 19.86
CA THR A 107 1.78 -20.53 21.18
C THR A 107 0.83 -19.35 21.05
N SER A 108 1.14 -18.38 20.19
CA SER A 108 0.29 -17.21 19.96
C SER A 108 -1.08 -17.60 19.41
N TYR A 109 -1.13 -18.60 18.52
CA TYR A 109 -2.37 -19.13 17.97
C TYR A 109 -3.23 -19.77 19.06
N ARG A 110 -2.63 -20.62 19.91
CA ARG A 110 -3.32 -21.22 21.06
C ARG A 110 -3.86 -20.18 22.02
N ILE A 111 -3.15 -19.08 22.26
CA ILE A 111 -3.65 -17.99 23.11
C ILE A 111 -4.90 -17.39 22.47
N ILE A 112 -4.83 -17.01 21.18
CA ILE A 112 -5.93 -16.34 20.47
C ILE A 112 -7.19 -17.21 20.41
N GLU A 113 -7.04 -18.53 20.21
CA GLU A 113 -8.15 -19.48 20.16
C GLU A 113 -8.97 -19.50 21.45
N ASN A 114 -8.35 -19.20 22.59
CA ASN A 114 -9.00 -19.22 23.89
C ASN A 114 -9.62 -17.88 24.30
N LEU A 115 -9.37 -16.81 23.53
CA LEU A 115 -9.90 -15.47 23.81
C LEU A 115 -11.35 -15.31 23.31
N ASN A 116 -12.14 -14.53 24.04
CA ASN A 116 -13.44 -14.04 23.60
C ASN A 116 -13.37 -12.56 23.22
N MET A 117 -13.11 -12.30 21.94
CA MET A 117 -12.95 -10.95 21.38
C MET A 117 -14.22 -10.07 21.46
N ASN A 118 -15.36 -10.64 21.83
CA ASN A 118 -16.61 -9.89 22.00
C ASN A 118 -16.73 -9.24 23.39
N LYS A 119 -15.82 -9.56 24.31
CA LYS A 119 -15.78 -8.98 25.66
C LYS A 119 -14.76 -7.86 25.72
N ASN A 120 -15.06 -6.81 26.48
CA ASN A 120 -14.11 -5.73 26.70
C ASN A 120 -13.09 -6.15 27.79
N PRO A 121 -11.78 -6.21 27.48
CA PRO A 121 -10.76 -6.59 28.46
C PRO A 121 -10.65 -5.59 29.63
N CYS A 122 -11.09 -4.34 29.45
CA CYS A 122 -11.08 -3.33 30.51
C CYS A 122 -12.23 -3.51 31.51
N GLU A 123 -13.31 -4.17 31.11
CA GLU A 123 -14.48 -4.42 31.97
C GLU A 123 -14.41 -5.78 32.64
N ASN A 124 -14.06 -6.82 31.87
CA ASN A 124 -13.92 -8.17 32.40
C ASN A 124 -12.82 -8.94 31.64
N PHE A 125 -11.60 -8.83 32.15
CA PHE A 125 -10.45 -9.54 31.59
C PHE A 125 -10.61 -11.06 31.66
N TYR A 126 -11.27 -11.60 32.70
CA TYR A 126 -11.46 -13.05 32.83
C TYR A 126 -12.32 -13.59 31.69
N SER A 127 -13.47 -12.97 31.44
CA SER A 127 -14.34 -13.36 30.34
C SER A 127 -13.68 -13.14 28.97
N TYR A 128 -12.91 -12.07 28.80
CA TYR A 128 -12.13 -11.86 27.58
C TYR A 128 -11.06 -12.93 27.38
N ALA A 129 -10.35 -13.34 28.43
CA ALA A 129 -9.21 -14.25 28.34
C ALA A 129 -9.59 -15.74 28.31
N CYS A 130 -10.72 -16.11 28.93
CA CYS A 130 -11.03 -17.51 29.22
C CYS A 130 -12.35 -18.01 28.63
N ASP A 131 -13.33 -17.14 28.32
CA ASP A 131 -14.64 -17.61 27.83
C ASP A 131 -14.49 -18.40 26.51
N GLY A 132 -13.51 -18.08 25.65
CA GLY A 132 -13.27 -18.84 24.41
C GLY A 132 -12.93 -20.31 24.68
N TRP A 133 -12.11 -20.56 25.71
CA TRP A 133 -11.79 -21.91 26.16
C TRP A 133 -12.96 -22.61 26.84
N ILE A 134 -13.67 -21.92 27.74
CA ILE A 134 -14.81 -22.48 28.48
C ILE A 134 -15.93 -22.90 27.53
N ASN A 135 -16.19 -22.09 26.49
CA ASN A 135 -17.20 -22.40 25.49
C ASN A 135 -16.83 -23.59 24.59
N SER A 136 -15.55 -23.94 24.50
CA SER A 136 -15.07 -25.09 23.73
C SER A 136 -14.86 -26.35 24.60
N HIS A 137 -14.75 -26.20 25.93
CA HIS A 137 -14.46 -27.28 26.87
C HIS A 137 -15.43 -27.26 28.07
N PHE A 138 -16.55 -27.95 27.93
CA PHE A 138 -17.52 -28.10 29.02
C PHE A 138 -17.11 -29.25 29.95
N LEU A 139 -17.09 -28.96 31.24
CA LEU A 139 -16.89 -29.98 32.28
C LEU A 139 -18.06 -30.97 32.28
N THR A 140 -17.75 -32.26 32.33
CA THR A 140 -18.77 -33.24 32.69
C THR A 140 -19.04 -33.17 34.20
N PRO A 141 -20.26 -33.48 34.69
CA PRO A 141 -20.61 -33.36 36.10
C PRO A 141 -19.74 -34.19 37.07
N SER A 142 -19.00 -35.16 36.55
CA SER A 142 -18.10 -36.05 37.29
C SER A 142 -16.67 -35.53 37.43
N GLU A 143 -16.33 -34.41 36.79
CA GLU A 143 -14.96 -33.87 36.78
C GLU A 143 -14.85 -32.65 37.71
N THR A 144 -13.99 -32.76 38.73
CA THR A 144 -13.67 -31.65 39.65
C THR A 144 -12.39 -30.91 39.25
N SER A 145 -11.72 -31.36 38.20
CA SER A 145 -10.50 -30.76 37.65
C SER A 145 -10.36 -31.07 36.16
N ILE A 146 -9.69 -30.17 35.44
CA ILE A 146 -9.45 -30.29 34.00
C ILE A 146 -8.02 -30.78 33.82
N SER A 147 -7.85 -31.89 33.10
CA SER A 147 -6.53 -32.44 32.76
C SER A 147 -6.01 -31.76 31.49
N TYR A 148 -4.80 -31.20 31.57
CA TYR A 148 -4.14 -30.43 30.50
C TYR A 148 -3.21 -31.30 29.64
#